data_AF-A0A653LXV0-F1
#
_entry.id   AF-A0A653LXV0-F1
#
_cell.length_a   1.000
_cell.length_b   1.000
_cell.length_c   1.000
_cell.angle_alpha   90.00
_cell.angle_beta   90.00
_cell.angle_gamma   90.00
#
_symmetry.space_group_name_H-M   'P 1'
#
loop_
_entity.id
_entity.type
_entity.pdbx_description
1 polymer ?
#
loop_
_entity_poly.entity_id
_entity_poly.type
_entity_poly.pdbx_seq_one_letter_code
_entity_poly.pdbx_strand_id
1 'polypeptide(L)'
;MRWLVIALAVLAAFIVALIVGPMILGDKGYVLISLGNTAIETSLIGFCIIIICAIISWYIISKLVLWTLSLVTGSHRWFGALGERKRKRAFYHGLQSLAAGDLKSAHKALSQTTNGDFEGVNYLAAAQVAQSQNDPQKARYFLLQAAEYDSANVAATIVMARIDVSEGKHTDALEKLDSLDEEKANNPQVIQLKASIMAEQGQWQTLQEKLSGWRKALPKEDYTLWSQRIAKGKLAEIASKNGAAELKTHWEGLPRKIKQDDAYRAAYIQQLLEQGMHAEAQTLLVEWQKKGPHPVLFPYFTQLNIPNAAPSLRLLESWIKQDSENVALYSTLGRVAYNAGDDILAEKVLLKAVKMESNKDDLLLLSAISERRHDSTTALQYYKEGQQLV
;
A
#
# COMPACT_ATOMS: atom_id res chain seq x y z
N MET A 1 -25.36 48.91 17.66
CA MET A 1 -25.95 50.25 17.37
C MET A 1 -26.86 50.77 18.48
N ARG A 2 -27.83 50.02 19.02
CA ARG A 2 -28.76 50.51 20.07
C ARG A 2 -28.08 51.07 21.35
N TRP A 3 -26.99 50.45 21.80
CA TRP A 3 -26.25 50.89 22.99
C TRP A 3 -25.49 52.21 22.80
N LEU A 4 -25.06 52.51 21.57
CA LEU A 4 -24.40 53.78 21.27
C LEU A 4 -25.41 54.94 21.27
N VAL A 5 -26.62 54.71 20.77
CA VAL A 5 -27.69 55.71 20.78
C VAL A 5 -28.12 56.03 22.21
N ILE A 6 -28.26 55.02 23.07
CA ILE A 6 -28.59 55.19 24.49
C ILE A 6 -27.47 55.96 25.21
N ALA A 7 -26.21 55.58 24.99
CA ALA A 7 -25.07 56.27 25.59
C ALA A 7 -24.99 57.75 25.15
N LEU A 8 -25.28 58.04 23.89
CA LEU A 8 -25.27 59.41 23.36
C LEU A 8 -26.43 60.26 23.92
N ALA A 9 -27.61 59.66 24.09
CA ALA A 9 -28.77 60.32 24.68
C ALA A 9 -28.55 60.64 26.17
N VAL A 10 -27.97 59.70 26.92
CA VAL A 10 -27.62 59.90 28.34
C VAL A 10 -26.54 60.97 28.49
N LEU A 11 -25.53 60.97 27.62
CA LEU A 11 -24.49 62.01 27.59
C LEU A 11 -25.09 63.39 27.28
N ALA A 12 -25.98 63.48 26.28
CA ALA A 12 -26.65 64.74 25.93
C ALA A 12 -27.50 65.26 27.09
N ALA A 13 -28.29 64.39 27.74
CA ALA A 13 -29.07 64.76 28.92
C ALA A 13 -28.18 65.23 30.09
N PHE A 14 -27.03 64.59 30.28
CA PHE A 14 -26.06 64.98 31.30
C PHE A 14 -25.43 66.36 31.01
N ILE A 15 -25.07 66.64 29.75
CA ILE A 15 -24.56 67.95 29.32
C ILE A 15 -25.61 69.03 29.53
N VAL A 16 -26.88 68.77 29.18
CA VAL A 16 -27.98 69.71 29.42
C VAL A 16 -28.17 69.98 30.92
N ALA A 17 -28.14 68.95 31.76
CA ALA A 17 -28.22 69.11 33.22
C ALA A 17 -27.04 69.92 33.80
N LEU A 18 -25.83 69.74 33.24
CA LEU A 18 -24.61 70.45 33.65
C LEU A 18 -24.60 71.92 33.21
N ILE A 19 -25.30 72.26 32.13
CA ILE A 19 -25.46 73.65 31.66
C ILE A 19 -26.58 74.36 32.43
N VAL A 20 -27.72 73.69 32.63
CA VAL A 20 -28.93 74.30 33.22
C VAL A 20 -28.84 74.35 34.75
N GLY A 21 -28.30 73.33 35.41
CA GLY A 21 -28.20 73.25 36.86
C GLY A 21 -27.52 74.46 37.52
N PRO A 22 -26.35 74.91 37.03
CA PRO A 22 -25.65 76.06 37.60
C PRO A 22 -26.32 77.42 37.30
N MET A 23 -27.11 77.51 36.22
CA MET A 23 -27.88 78.72 35.91
C MET A 23 -28.94 79.02 36.98
N ILE A 24 -29.34 77.99 37.74
CA ILE A 24 -30.31 78.06 38.83
C ILE A 24 -29.63 78.34 40.18
N LEU A 25 -28.34 77.99 40.35
CA LEU A 25 -27.66 77.95 41.67
C LEU A 25 -26.77 79.18 41.98
N GLY A 26 -26.65 80.16 41.08
CA GLY A 26 -26.11 81.49 41.40
C GLY A 26 -24.59 81.62 41.62
N ASP A 27 -23.86 80.54 41.92
CA ASP A 27 -22.41 80.58 42.16
C ASP A 27 -21.59 80.21 40.92
N LYS A 28 -20.80 81.18 40.42
CA LYS A 28 -19.90 81.02 39.28
C LYS A 28 -18.48 80.68 39.77
N GLY A 29 -18.21 79.40 40.02
CA GLY A 29 -16.82 78.94 40.12
C GLY A 29 -16.06 79.24 38.82
N TYR A 30 -14.84 79.79 38.92
CA TYR A 30 -13.98 80.07 37.76
C TYR A 30 -12.67 79.28 37.86
N VAL A 31 -12.10 78.96 36.70
CA VAL A 31 -10.81 78.29 36.54
C VAL A 31 -9.92 79.26 35.78
N LEU A 32 -8.85 79.72 36.44
CA LEU A 32 -7.83 80.56 35.84
C LEU A 32 -6.61 79.71 35.52
N ILE A 33 -6.29 79.60 34.24
CA ILE A 33 -5.10 78.91 33.76
C ILE A 33 -4.09 79.98 33.36
N SER A 34 -3.01 80.09 34.13
CA SER A 34 -1.91 81.03 33.86
C SER A 34 -0.75 80.31 33.18
N LEU A 35 -0.44 80.69 31.94
CA LEU A 35 0.76 80.28 31.21
C LEU A 35 1.58 81.53 30.89
N GLY A 36 2.68 81.73 31.63
CA GLY A 36 3.58 82.87 31.42
C GLY A 36 2.87 84.22 31.56
N ASN A 37 2.84 85.01 30.49
CA ASN A 37 2.19 86.34 30.46
C ASN A 37 0.71 86.30 30.04
N THR A 38 0.13 85.11 29.84
CA THR A 38 -1.27 84.95 29.44
C THR A 38 -2.05 84.20 30.50
N ALA A 39 -3.10 84.85 31.02
CA ALA A 39 -4.11 84.22 31.87
C ALA A 39 -5.40 84.07 31.06
N ILE A 40 -5.90 82.84 30.97
CA ILE A 40 -7.21 82.55 30.38
C ILE A 40 -8.16 82.24 31.52
N GLU A 41 -9.17 83.10 31.68
CA GLU A 41 -10.24 82.92 32.64
C GLU A 41 -11.41 82.18 31.98
N THR A 42 -11.74 81.00 32.49
CA THR A 42 -12.89 80.21 32.02
C THR A 42 -13.80 79.89 33.19
N SER A 43 -15.10 79.71 32.95
CA SER A 43 -15.99 79.19 33.98
C SER A 43 -15.65 77.73 34.26
N LEU A 44 -15.79 77.28 35.52
CA LEU A 44 -15.54 75.90 35.93
C LEU A 44 -16.33 74.90 35.07
N ILE A 45 -17.56 75.26 34.71
CA ILE A 45 -18.44 74.47 33.86
C ILE A 45 -17.92 74.41 32.42
N GLY A 46 -17.47 75.54 31.87
CA GLY A 46 -16.85 75.58 30.55
C GLY A 46 -15.61 74.70 30.47
N PHE A 47 -14.79 74.71 31.52
CA PHE A 47 -13.62 73.84 31.65
C PHE A 47 -14.00 72.35 31.71
N CYS A 48 -15.02 71.98 32.49
CA CYS A 48 -15.54 70.60 32.53
C CYS A 48 -16.07 70.14 31.17
N ILE A 49 -16.80 70.98 30.44
CA ILE A 49 -17.31 70.66 29.10
C ILE A 49 -16.14 70.40 28.14
N ILE A 50 -15.11 71.25 28.15
CA ILE A 50 -13.92 71.08 27.30
C ILE A 50 -13.21 69.76 27.59
N ILE A 51 -13.05 69.37 28.88
CA ILE A 51 -12.46 68.09 29.27
C ILE A 51 -13.28 66.91 28.75
N ILE A 52 -14.61 66.94 28.92
CA ILE A 52 -15.49 65.88 28.44
C ILE A 52 -15.40 65.75 26.91
N CYS A 53 -15.44 66.87 26.18
CA CYS A 53 -15.26 66.89 24.73
C CYS A 53 -13.90 66.36 24.31
N ALA A 54 -12.83 66.69 25.03
CA ALA A 54 -11.48 66.19 24.75
C ALA A 54 -11.39 64.67 24.93
N ILE A 55 -11.97 64.11 26.01
CA ILE A 55 -11.99 62.66 26.27
C ILE A 55 -12.78 61.91 25.20
N ILE A 56 -13.95 62.43 24.79
CA ILE A 56 -14.76 61.84 23.73
C ILE A 56 -14.01 61.88 22.40
N SER A 57 -13.38 63.01 22.08
CA SER A 57 -12.60 63.17 20.85
C SER A 57 -11.42 62.20 20.82
N TRP A 58 -10.68 62.08 21.91
CA TRP A 58 -9.61 61.09 22.08
C TRP A 58 -10.10 59.66 21.89
N TYR A 59 -11.25 59.30 22.47
CA TYR A 59 -11.84 57.98 22.31
C TYR A 59 -12.23 57.67 20.86
N ILE A 60 -12.86 58.64 20.16
CA ILE A 60 -13.23 58.49 18.75
C ILE A 60 -11.98 58.36 17.87
N ILE A 61 -10.98 59.22 18.08
CA ILE A 61 -9.73 59.20 17.31
C ILE A 61 -8.98 57.89 17.52
N SER A 62 -8.84 57.42 18.77
CA SER A 62 -8.17 56.14 19.06
C SER A 62 -8.89 54.94 18.43
N LYS A 63 -10.23 54.92 18.42
CA LYS A 63 -11.01 53.91 17.71
C LYS A 63 -10.84 53.99 16.19
N LEU A 64 -10.81 55.20 15.63
CA LEU A 64 -10.56 55.44 14.20
C LEU A 64 -9.17 54.93 13.79
N VAL A 65 -8.13 55.25 14.57
CA VAL A 65 -6.76 54.80 14.34
C VAL A 65 -6.65 53.28 14.42
N LEU A 66 -7.27 52.64 15.42
CA LEU A 66 -7.28 51.18 15.53
C LEU A 66 -8.06 50.53 14.38
N TRP A 67 -9.16 51.15 13.92
CA TRP A 67 -9.94 50.64 12.80
C TRP A 67 -9.17 50.74 11.47
N THR A 68 -8.53 51.88 11.20
CA THR A 68 -7.69 52.05 9.99
C THR A 68 -6.48 51.12 10.03
N LEU A 69 -5.82 50.95 11.18
CA LEU A 69 -4.77 49.96 11.35
C LEU A 69 -5.29 48.53 11.16
N SER A 70 -6.51 48.20 11.59
CA SER A 70 -7.11 46.88 11.36
C SER A 70 -7.43 46.58 9.90
N LEU A 71 -7.76 47.60 9.10
CA LEU A 71 -7.94 47.47 7.65
C LEU A 71 -6.61 47.22 6.93
N VAL A 72 -5.53 47.85 7.42
CA VAL A 72 -4.17 47.67 6.88
C VAL A 72 -3.56 46.34 7.33
N THR A 73 -3.78 45.91 8.58
CA THR A 73 -3.19 44.68 9.16
C THR A 73 -4.05 43.43 8.96
N GLY A 74 -5.37 43.56 8.76
CA GLY A 74 -6.29 42.47 8.40
C GLY A 74 -5.95 41.80 7.06
N SER A 75 -5.13 42.47 6.26
CA SER A 75 -4.50 42.00 5.02
C SER A 75 -3.72 40.69 5.22
N HIS A 76 -2.94 40.53 6.29
CA HIS A 76 -2.08 39.34 6.44
C HIS A 76 -2.85 38.01 6.58
N ARG A 77 -4.04 38.00 7.20
CA ARG A 77 -4.88 36.79 7.29
C ARG A 77 -5.62 36.49 5.98
N TRP A 78 -6.01 37.52 5.22
CA TRP A 78 -6.70 37.35 3.94
C TRP A 78 -5.76 36.92 2.80
N PHE A 79 -4.54 37.49 2.73
CA PHE A 79 -3.53 37.07 1.76
C PHE A 79 -3.02 35.65 2.02
N GLY A 80 -2.88 35.23 3.29
CA GLY A 80 -2.56 33.85 3.66
C GLY A 80 -3.63 32.84 3.19
N ALA A 81 -4.90 33.15 3.41
CA ALA A 81 -6.03 32.29 3.03
C ALA A 81 -6.20 32.15 1.51
N LEU A 82 -5.92 33.20 0.73
CA LEU A 82 -5.94 33.14 -0.74
C LEU A 82 -4.79 32.28 -1.28
N GLY A 83 -3.59 32.43 -0.71
CA GLY A 83 -2.43 31.60 -1.07
C GLY A 83 -2.65 30.13 -0.79
N GLU A 84 -3.22 29.79 0.37
CA GLU A 84 -3.54 28.40 0.74
C GLU A 84 -4.57 27.76 -0.19
N ARG A 85 -5.66 28.48 -0.52
CA ARG A 85 -6.66 28.01 -1.48
C ARG A 85 -6.06 27.76 -2.86
N LYS A 86 -5.17 28.64 -3.31
CA LYS A 86 -4.46 28.47 -4.59
C LYS A 86 -3.58 27.21 -4.58
N ARG A 87 -2.81 27.00 -3.51
CA ARG A 87 -1.97 25.80 -3.36
C ARG A 87 -2.81 24.52 -3.31
N LYS A 88 -3.93 24.50 -2.57
CA LYS A 88 -4.87 23.36 -2.53
C LYS A 88 -5.44 23.04 -3.91
N ARG A 89 -5.86 24.05 -4.68
CA ARG A 89 -6.31 23.85 -6.08
C ARG A 89 -5.20 23.29 -6.95
N ALA A 90 -3.98 23.81 -6.83
CA ALA A 90 -2.83 23.31 -7.57
C ALA A 90 -2.49 21.86 -7.20
N PHE A 91 -2.61 21.49 -5.92
CA PHE A 91 -2.44 20.11 -5.45
C PHE A 91 -3.46 19.15 -6.09
N TYR A 92 -4.76 19.44 -5.98
CA TYR A 92 -5.79 18.59 -6.60
C TYR A 92 -5.67 18.53 -8.13
N HIS A 93 -5.42 19.66 -8.77
CA HIS A 93 -5.18 19.70 -10.22
C HIS A 93 -3.94 18.87 -10.60
N GLY A 94 -2.88 18.93 -9.80
CA GLY A 94 -1.66 18.15 -9.98
C GLY A 94 -1.93 16.65 -9.90
N LEU A 95 -2.68 16.20 -8.88
CA LEU A 95 -3.08 14.80 -8.74
C LEU A 95 -4.01 14.33 -9.87
N GLN A 96 -4.98 15.16 -10.29
CA GLN A 96 -5.86 14.86 -11.42
C GLN A 96 -5.09 14.74 -12.73
N SER A 97 -4.15 15.66 -12.98
CA SER A 97 -3.28 15.63 -14.16
C SER A 97 -2.36 14.40 -14.15
N LEU A 98 -1.83 14.04 -12.98
CA LEU A 98 -1.02 12.83 -12.81
C LEU A 98 -1.83 11.57 -13.12
N ALA A 99 -3.06 11.48 -12.60
CA ALA A 99 -3.97 10.36 -12.90
C ALA A 99 -4.37 10.31 -14.39
N ALA A 100 -4.49 11.45 -15.06
CA ALA A 100 -4.74 11.54 -16.49
C ALA A 100 -3.49 11.28 -17.36
N GLY A 101 -2.31 11.11 -16.76
CA GLY A 101 -1.04 10.93 -17.48
C GLY A 101 -0.44 12.22 -18.07
N ASP A 102 -1.04 13.39 -17.82
CA ASP A 102 -0.47 14.68 -18.23
C ASP A 102 0.63 15.10 -17.25
N LEU A 103 1.82 14.52 -17.44
CA LEU A 103 3.00 14.75 -16.60
C LEU A 103 3.45 16.22 -16.61
N LYS A 104 3.24 16.95 -17.72
CA LYS A 104 3.66 18.36 -17.83
C LYS A 104 2.79 19.25 -16.95
N SER A 105 1.47 19.08 -17.03
CA SER A 105 0.52 19.82 -16.19
C SER A 105 0.64 19.42 -14.72
N ALA A 106 0.83 18.13 -14.45
CA ALA A 106 1.06 17.62 -13.09
C ALA A 106 2.31 18.26 -12.47
N HIS A 107 3.44 18.27 -13.17
CA HIS A 107 4.68 18.88 -12.70
C HIS A 107 4.51 20.38 -12.38
N LYS A 108 3.91 21.13 -13.31
CA LYS A 108 3.68 22.57 -13.15
C LYS A 108 2.73 22.92 -12.00
N ALA A 109 1.74 22.07 -11.75
CA ALA A 109 0.78 22.27 -10.67
C ALA A 109 1.40 21.89 -9.31
N LEU A 110 2.09 20.76 -9.23
CA LEU A 110 2.74 20.29 -8.00
C LEU A 110 3.93 21.17 -7.58
N SER A 111 4.66 21.78 -8.50
CA SER A 111 5.74 22.73 -8.14
C SER A 111 5.26 23.95 -7.37
N GLN A 112 3.96 24.29 -7.45
CA GLN A 112 3.34 25.38 -6.69
C GLN A 112 2.95 24.97 -5.26
N THR A 113 3.15 23.70 -4.89
CA THR A 113 2.68 23.13 -3.61
C THR A 113 3.78 22.97 -2.56
N THR A 114 5.05 23.23 -2.88
CA THR A 114 6.23 22.97 -2.02
C THR A 114 6.16 23.67 -0.65
N ASN A 115 5.56 24.86 -0.58
CA ASN A 115 5.39 25.62 0.68
C ASN A 115 3.99 25.47 1.29
N GLY A 116 3.27 24.38 0.99
CA GLY A 116 1.96 24.09 1.53
C GLY A 116 1.98 22.94 2.53
N ASP A 117 0.99 22.91 3.40
CA ASP A 117 0.79 21.82 4.35
C ASP A 117 -0.05 20.71 3.69
N PHE A 118 0.65 19.69 3.20
CA PHE A 118 0.09 18.52 2.51
C PHE A 118 0.65 17.20 3.07
N GLU A 119 1.28 17.26 4.25
CA GLU A 119 1.82 16.08 4.95
C GLU A 119 2.71 15.18 4.07
N GLY A 120 3.51 15.78 3.18
CA GLY A 120 4.42 15.07 2.28
C GLY A 120 3.79 14.42 1.04
N VAL A 121 2.46 14.39 0.91
CA VAL A 121 1.77 13.76 -0.25
C VAL A 121 2.11 14.47 -1.57
N ASN A 122 2.24 15.79 -1.51
CA ASN A 122 2.68 16.60 -2.65
C ASN A 122 4.07 16.20 -3.15
N TYR A 123 4.99 15.89 -2.24
CA TYR A 123 6.33 15.43 -2.56
C TYR A 123 6.33 14.00 -3.12
N LEU A 124 5.51 13.09 -2.58
CA LEU A 124 5.32 11.75 -3.15
C LEU A 124 4.78 11.83 -4.59
N ALA A 125 3.79 12.69 -4.85
CA ALA A 125 3.25 12.89 -6.20
C ALA A 125 4.29 13.52 -7.14
N ALA A 126 5.09 14.49 -6.66
CA ALA A 126 6.16 15.09 -7.43
C ALA A 126 7.26 14.08 -7.77
N ALA A 127 7.60 13.18 -6.83
CA ALA A 127 8.52 12.08 -7.06
C ALA A 127 8.00 11.12 -8.14
N GLN A 128 6.71 10.77 -8.10
CA GLN A 128 6.08 9.92 -9.11
C GLN A 128 6.15 10.56 -10.50
N VAL A 129 5.85 11.86 -10.62
CA VAL A 129 6.00 12.60 -11.88
C VAL A 129 7.44 12.55 -12.39
N ALA A 130 8.42 12.78 -11.52
CA ALA A 130 9.84 12.73 -11.90
C ALA A 130 10.27 11.33 -12.34
N GLN A 131 9.79 10.28 -11.66
CA GLN A 131 10.04 8.90 -12.05
C GLN A 131 9.44 8.57 -13.43
N SER A 132 8.20 9.00 -13.71
CA SER A 132 7.57 8.83 -15.02
C SER A 132 8.27 9.63 -16.14
N GLN A 133 9.06 10.64 -15.79
CA GLN A 133 9.91 11.39 -16.72
C GLN A 133 11.32 10.79 -16.88
N ASN A 134 11.59 9.60 -16.32
CA ASN A 134 12.91 8.98 -16.27
C ASN A 134 13.99 9.86 -15.61
N ASP A 135 13.62 10.63 -14.58
CA ASP A 135 14.54 11.45 -13.78
C ASP A 135 14.62 10.91 -12.33
N PRO A 136 15.38 9.82 -12.08
CA PRO A 136 15.47 9.19 -10.77
C PRO A 136 16.15 10.09 -9.73
N GLN A 137 17.03 11.00 -10.15
CA GLN A 137 17.70 11.93 -9.24
C GLN A 137 16.70 12.93 -8.65
N LYS A 138 15.84 13.54 -9.48
CA LYS A 138 14.77 14.41 -8.99
C LYS A 138 13.72 13.64 -8.19
N ALA A 139 13.41 12.40 -8.60
CA ALA A 139 12.49 11.56 -7.84
C ALA A 139 13.02 11.34 -6.41
N ARG A 140 14.29 10.96 -6.25
CA ARG A 140 14.93 10.79 -4.94
C ARG A 140 14.94 12.07 -4.12
N TYR A 141 15.22 13.22 -4.72
CA TYR A 141 15.14 14.51 -4.03
C TYR A 141 13.77 14.73 -3.40
N PHE A 142 12.69 14.54 -4.16
CA PHE A 142 11.34 14.69 -3.63
C PHE A 142 10.99 13.61 -2.60
N LEU A 143 11.47 12.37 -2.75
CA LEU A 143 11.24 11.32 -1.77
C LEU A 143 11.94 11.61 -0.44
N LEU A 144 13.13 12.20 -0.46
CA LEU A 144 13.82 12.65 0.76
C LEU A 144 13.00 13.72 1.49
N GLN A 145 12.46 14.69 0.75
CA GLN A 145 11.57 15.72 1.32
C GLN A 145 10.26 15.11 1.86
N ALA A 146 9.68 14.13 1.16
CA ALA A 146 8.52 13.40 1.64
C ALA A 146 8.83 12.62 2.93
N ALA A 147 10.02 12.05 3.06
CA ALA A 147 10.41 11.23 4.19
C ALA A 147 10.58 12.01 5.50
N GLU A 148 10.76 13.33 5.43
CA GLU A 148 10.75 14.23 6.60
C GLU A 148 9.37 14.29 7.28
N TYR A 149 8.29 13.94 6.57
CA TYR A 149 6.93 13.87 7.12
C TYR A 149 6.62 12.46 7.60
N ASP A 150 6.18 12.33 8.85
CA ASP A 150 5.90 11.04 9.48
C ASP A 150 4.89 10.18 8.70
N SER A 151 3.81 10.81 8.22
CA SER A 151 2.74 10.16 7.44
C SER A 151 3.18 9.68 6.05
N ALA A 152 4.19 10.32 5.45
CA ALA A 152 4.72 9.96 4.13
C ALA A 152 6.00 9.12 4.21
N ASN A 153 6.63 9.00 5.38
CA ASN A 153 7.92 8.36 5.59
C ASN A 153 7.99 6.91 5.07
N VAL A 154 6.99 6.09 5.39
CA VAL A 154 6.94 4.69 4.94
C VAL A 154 6.81 4.60 3.42
N ALA A 155 5.89 5.37 2.83
CA ALA A 155 5.67 5.38 1.38
C ALA A 155 6.91 5.87 0.64
N ALA A 156 7.54 6.94 1.10
CA ALA A 156 8.76 7.48 0.52
C ALA A 156 9.90 6.45 0.56
N THR A 157 10.09 5.80 1.71
CA THR A 157 11.12 4.78 1.92
C THR A 157 10.92 3.56 1.02
N ILE A 158 9.68 3.07 0.89
CA ILE A 158 9.36 1.96 -0.03
C ILE A 158 9.70 2.32 -1.48
N VAL A 159 9.32 3.52 -1.93
CA VAL A 159 9.59 3.95 -3.31
C VAL A 159 11.10 4.11 -3.52
N MET A 160 11.83 4.71 -2.58
CA MET A 160 13.30 4.80 -2.67
C MET A 160 13.95 3.42 -2.75
N ALA A 161 13.53 2.48 -1.90
CA ALA A 161 14.04 1.11 -1.92
C ALA A 161 13.73 0.40 -3.25
N ARG A 162 12.55 0.61 -3.85
CA ARG A 162 12.23 0.07 -5.18
C ARG A 162 13.13 0.65 -6.27
N ILE A 163 13.45 1.95 -6.20
CA ILE A 163 14.40 2.56 -7.14
C ILE A 163 15.78 1.91 -6.97
N ASP A 164 16.25 1.73 -5.73
CA ASP A 164 17.53 1.06 -5.44
C ASP A 164 17.56 -0.37 -5.98
N VAL A 165 16.50 -1.15 -5.80
CA VAL A 165 16.36 -2.50 -6.37
C VAL A 165 16.43 -2.46 -7.90
N SER A 166 15.73 -1.53 -8.55
CA SER A 166 15.79 -1.39 -10.02
C SER A 166 17.18 -1.01 -10.55
N GLU A 167 18.00 -0.37 -9.72
CA GLU A 167 19.40 -0.04 -10.01
C GLU A 167 20.37 -1.16 -9.59
N GLY A 168 19.89 -2.30 -9.08
CA GLY A 168 20.70 -3.40 -8.58
C GLY A 168 21.31 -3.17 -7.19
N LYS A 169 21.00 -2.06 -6.52
CA LYS A 169 21.50 -1.66 -5.18
C LYS A 169 20.66 -2.27 -4.07
N HIS A 170 20.58 -3.59 -4.07
CA HIS A 170 19.74 -4.34 -3.14
C HIS A 170 20.17 -4.19 -1.66
N THR A 171 21.48 -4.01 -1.38
CA THR A 171 22.00 -3.75 -0.04
C THR A 171 21.47 -2.42 0.51
N ASP A 172 21.60 -1.36 -0.28
CA ASP A 172 21.16 0.00 0.07
C ASP A 172 19.64 0.07 0.25
N ALA A 173 18.90 -0.76 -0.50
CA ALA A 173 17.47 -0.93 -0.37
C ALA A 173 17.10 -1.56 0.98
N LEU A 174 17.77 -2.66 1.36
CA LEU A 174 17.54 -3.33 2.63
C LEU A 174 17.92 -2.45 3.83
N GLU A 175 19.08 -1.80 3.80
CA GLU A 175 19.53 -0.90 4.87
C GLU A 175 18.51 0.22 5.12
N LYS A 176 17.95 0.78 4.05
CA LYS A 176 16.95 1.85 4.13
C LYS A 176 15.59 1.38 4.64
N LEU A 177 15.20 0.14 4.33
CA LEU A 177 14.00 -0.46 4.89
C LEU A 177 14.22 -0.89 6.36
N ASP A 178 15.44 -1.24 6.73
CA ASP A 178 15.85 -1.60 8.09
C ASP A 178 16.07 -0.37 8.99
N SER A 179 16.29 0.83 8.42
CA SER A 179 16.37 2.08 9.17
C SER A 179 15.02 2.65 9.61
N LEU A 180 13.90 2.04 9.22
CA LEU A 180 12.57 2.40 9.71
C LEU A 180 12.40 1.96 11.16
N ASP A 181 11.74 2.79 11.97
CA ASP A 181 11.34 2.44 13.34
C ASP A 181 10.49 1.16 13.37
N GLU A 182 10.49 0.44 14.49
CA GLU A 182 9.88 -0.91 14.61
C GLU A 182 8.41 -0.97 14.15
N GLU A 183 7.60 0.04 14.49
CA GLU A 183 6.19 0.11 14.07
C GLU A 183 6.06 0.21 12.53
N LYS A 184 6.87 1.06 11.91
CA LYS A 184 6.90 1.28 10.45
C LYS A 184 7.52 0.09 9.72
N ALA A 185 8.54 -0.52 10.30
CA ALA A 185 9.20 -1.72 9.77
C ALA A 185 8.26 -2.93 9.73
N ASN A 186 7.26 -2.98 10.61
CA ASN A 186 6.20 -4.00 10.63
C ASN A 186 5.08 -3.74 9.63
N ASN A 187 5.17 -2.71 8.78
CA ASN A 187 4.22 -2.52 7.69
C ASN A 187 4.30 -3.72 6.71
N PRO A 188 3.17 -4.35 6.31
CA PRO A 188 3.17 -5.50 5.41
C PRO A 188 3.93 -5.27 4.10
N GLN A 189 3.83 -4.06 3.52
CA GLN A 189 4.50 -3.72 2.27
C GLN A 189 6.02 -3.63 2.43
N VAL A 190 6.49 -3.12 3.57
CA VAL A 190 7.93 -3.08 3.91
C VAL A 190 8.45 -4.51 4.05
N ILE A 191 7.73 -5.37 4.77
CA ILE A 191 8.11 -6.77 4.96
C ILE A 191 8.14 -7.52 3.63
N GLN A 192 7.10 -7.39 2.80
CA GLN A 192 7.03 -8.04 1.49
C GLN A 192 8.20 -7.61 0.59
N LEU A 193 8.57 -6.32 0.61
CA LEU A 193 9.71 -5.82 -0.16
C LEU A 193 11.05 -6.34 0.37
N LYS A 194 11.25 -6.37 1.71
CA LYS A 194 12.44 -7.01 2.31
C LYS A 194 12.54 -8.48 1.89
N ALA A 195 11.42 -9.19 1.95
CA ALA A 195 11.34 -10.60 1.58
C ALA A 195 11.66 -10.84 0.10
N SER A 196 11.16 -9.98 -0.81
CA SER A 196 11.47 -10.09 -2.24
C SER A 196 12.93 -9.81 -2.54
N ILE A 197 13.52 -8.78 -1.93
CA ILE A 197 14.94 -8.46 -2.10
C ILE A 197 15.83 -9.62 -1.63
N MET A 198 15.54 -10.18 -0.44
CA MET A 198 16.28 -11.34 0.08
C MET A 198 16.14 -12.57 -0.82
N ALA A 199 14.94 -12.82 -1.36
CA ALA A 199 14.69 -13.92 -2.27
C ALA A 199 15.44 -13.76 -3.61
N GLU A 200 15.47 -12.55 -4.19
CA GLU A 200 16.22 -12.25 -5.42
C GLU A 200 17.72 -12.43 -5.24
N GLN A 201 18.25 -12.14 -4.06
CA GLN A 201 19.65 -12.40 -3.70
C GLN A 201 19.93 -13.86 -3.31
N GLY A 202 18.93 -14.73 -3.29
CA GLY A 202 19.08 -16.13 -2.84
C GLY A 202 19.38 -16.27 -1.34
N GLN A 203 19.10 -15.25 -0.52
CA GLN A 203 19.31 -15.27 0.94
C GLN A 203 18.20 -16.04 1.67
N TRP A 204 17.94 -17.28 1.24
CA TRP A 204 16.81 -18.07 1.72
C TRP A 204 16.89 -18.43 3.21
N GLN A 205 18.10 -18.65 3.73
CA GLN A 205 18.32 -18.93 5.15
C GLN A 205 17.95 -17.71 6.03
N THR A 206 18.50 -16.54 5.70
CA THR A 206 18.19 -15.28 6.39
C THR A 206 16.70 -14.96 6.34
N LEU A 207 16.08 -15.18 5.17
CA LEU A 207 14.65 -14.97 4.97
C LEU A 207 13.81 -15.90 5.85
N GLN A 208 14.21 -17.16 6.01
CA GLN A 208 13.54 -18.12 6.89
C GLN A 208 13.58 -17.69 8.36
N GLU A 209 14.73 -17.22 8.84
CA GLU A 209 14.91 -16.77 10.22
C GLU A 209 14.01 -15.56 10.52
N LYS A 210 14.00 -14.58 9.61
CA LYS A 210 13.19 -13.36 9.75
C LYS A 210 11.68 -13.60 9.60
N LEU A 211 11.25 -14.56 8.75
CA LEU A 211 9.83 -14.80 8.49
C LEU A 211 9.04 -15.09 9.77
N SER A 212 9.64 -15.79 10.74
CA SER A 212 9.00 -16.12 12.02
C SER A 212 8.56 -14.87 12.81
N GLY A 213 9.36 -13.79 12.78
CA GLY A 213 9.05 -12.51 13.41
C GLY A 213 7.93 -11.73 12.69
N TRP A 214 7.75 -11.97 11.39
CA TRP A 214 6.75 -11.29 10.57
C TRP A 214 5.34 -11.90 10.65
N ARG A 215 5.16 -12.98 11.42
CA ARG A 215 3.90 -13.73 11.49
C ARG A 215 2.69 -12.90 11.92
N LYS A 216 2.87 -11.91 12.80
CA LYS A 216 1.78 -11.03 13.26
C LYS A 216 1.50 -9.88 12.29
N ALA A 217 2.51 -9.46 11.55
CA ALA A 217 2.46 -8.31 10.66
C ALA A 217 1.94 -8.67 9.26
N LEU A 218 2.26 -9.88 8.77
CA LEU A 218 1.80 -10.34 7.47
C LEU A 218 0.39 -10.96 7.54
N PRO A 219 -0.46 -10.73 6.50
CA PRO A 219 -1.62 -11.56 6.25
C PRO A 219 -1.25 -13.05 6.20
N LYS A 220 -2.14 -13.91 6.67
CA LYS A 220 -1.91 -15.37 6.72
C LYS A 220 -1.53 -15.93 5.34
N GLU A 221 -2.18 -15.45 4.29
CA GLU A 221 -1.94 -15.86 2.90
C GLU A 221 -0.52 -15.51 2.45
N ASP A 222 -0.08 -14.27 2.68
CA ASP A 222 1.28 -13.82 2.35
C ASP A 222 2.34 -14.59 3.14
N TYR A 223 2.09 -14.86 4.42
CA TYR A 223 2.99 -15.68 5.24
C TYR A 223 3.12 -17.08 4.65
N THR A 224 2.01 -17.72 4.27
CA THR A 224 2.04 -19.05 3.66
C THR A 224 2.75 -19.04 2.30
N LEU A 225 2.54 -18.01 1.48
CA LEU A 225 3.20 -17.83 0.19
C LEU A 225 4.72 -17.71 0.37
N TRP A 226 5.18 -16.88 1.31
CA TRP A 226 6.61 -16.74 1.59
C TRP A 226 7.21 -18.02 2.17
N SER A 227 6.51 -18.73 3.05
CA SER A 227 6.95 -20.04 3.54
C SER A 227 7.18 -21.03 2.40
N GLN A 228 6.25 -21.09 1.43
CA GLN A 228 6.39 -21.90 0.22
C GLN A 228 7.56 -21.48 -0.66
N ARG A 229 7.72 -20.18 -0.90
CA ARG A 229 8.84 -19.65 -1.68
C ARG A 229 10.19 -19.97 -1.05
N ILE A 230 10.32 -19.81 0.27
CA ILE A 230 11.54 -20.13 1.02
C ILE A 230 11.84 -21.62 0.93
N ALA A 231 10.85 -22.49 1.18
CA ALA A 231 11.03 -23.93 1.10
C ALA A 231 11.52 -24.36 -0.29
N LYS A 232 10.89 -23.81 -1.34
CA LYS A 232 11.29 -24.05 -2.73
C LYS A 232 12.71 -23.56 -3.01
N GLY A 233 13.03 -22.32 -2.63
CA GLY A 233 14.34 -21.71 -2.86
C GLY A 233 15.49 -22.49 -2.20
N LYS A 234 15.33 -22.86 -0.92
CA LYS A 234 16.35 -23.64 -0.19
C LYS A 234 16.58 -25.02 -0.80
N LEU A 235 15.51 -25.76 -1.07
CA LEU A 235 15.64 -27.11 -1.61
C LEU A 235 16.19 -27.09 -3.04
N ALA A 236 15.79 -26.10 -3.86
CA ALA A 236 16.35 -25.89 -5.18
C ALA A 236 17.84 -25.53 -5.15
N GLU A 237 18.27 -24.68 -4.20
CA GLU A 237 19.68 -24.34 -4.03
C GLU A 237 20.53 -25.59 -3.71
N ILE A 238 20.05 -26.44 -2.80
CA ILE A 238 20.72 -27.69 -2.43
C ILE A 238 20.77 -28.64 -3.62
N ALA A 239 19.63 -28.84 -4.30
CA ALA A 239 19.53 -29.73 -5.45
C ALA A 239 20.43 -29.27 -6.59
N SER A 240 20.50 -27.97 -6.86
CA SER A 240 21.34 -27.39 -7.91
C SER A 240 22.84 -27.45 -7.60
N LYS A 241 23.25 -27.25 -6.33
CA LYS A 241 24.67 -27.21 -5.95
C LYS A 241 25.26 -28.59 -5.68
N ASN A 242 24.49 -29.46 -5.02
CA ASN A 242 24.98 -30.70 -4.42
C ASN A 242 24.27 -31.94 -4.98
N GLY A 243 23.23 -31.76 -5.79
CA GLY A 243 22.52 -32.84 -6.46
C GLY A 243 21.50 -33.58 -5.59
N ALA A 244 20.93 -34.62 -6.19
CA ALA A 244 19.86 -35.46 -5.65
C ALA A 244 20.17 -36.13 -4.30
N ALA A 245 21.41 -36.59 -4.09
CA ALA A 245 21.79 -37.29 -2.86
C ALA A 245 21.78 -36.36 -1.65
N GLU A 246 22.39 -35.19 -1.78
CA GLU A 246 22.44 -34.20 -0.70
C GLU A 246 21.06 -33.64 -0.37
N LEU A 247 20.20 -33.47 -1.39
CA LEU A 247 18.81 -33.07 -1.20
C LEU A 247 18.06 -34.03 -0.25
N LYS A 248 18.30 -35.34 -0.37
CA LYS A 248 17.72 -36.35 0.53
C LYS A 248 18.31 -36.29 1.92
N THR A 249 19.64 -36.24 2.04
CA THR A 249 20.32 -36.12 3.34
C THR A 249 19.82 -34.87 4.09
N HIS A 250 19.69 -33.74 3.39
CA HIS A 250 19.15 -32.53 3.97
C HIS A 250 17.70 -32.71 4.42
N TRP A 251 16.85 -33.26 3.56
CA TRP A 251 15.47 -33.55 3.91
C TRP A 251 15.38 -34.43 5.14
N GLU A 252 16.15 -35.51 5.22
CA GLU A 252 16.22 -36.42 6.36
C GLU A 252 16.71 -35.74 7.65
N GLY A 253 17.59 -34.75 7.55
CA GLY A 253 18.04 -33.93 8.66
C GLY A 253 17.01 -32.90 9.17
N LEU A 254 15.95 -32.60 8.40
CA LEU A 254 14.98 -31.59 8.81
C LEU A 254 14.17 -32.01 10.06
N PRO A 255 13.90 -31.07 10.99
CA PRO A 255 13.00 -31.31 12.11
C PRO A 255 11.62 -31.80 11.67
N ARG A 256 11.01 -32.69 12.46
CA ARG A 256 9.68 -33.28 12.15
C ARG A 256 8.61 -32.22 11.86
N LYS A 257 8.64 -31.09 12.58
CA LYS A 257 7.69 -29.98 12.38
C LYS A 257 7.78 -29.38 10.97
N ILE A 258 8.98 -29.29 10.40
CA ILE A 258 9.20 -28.75 9.05
C ILE A 258 8.82 -29.80 8.00
N LYS A 259 9.16 -31.08 8.22
CA LYS A 259 8.76 -32.18 7.32
C LYS A 259 7.24 -32.39 7.20
N GLN A 260 6.49 -31.95 8.22
CA GLN A 260 5.02 -32.01 8.24
C GLN A 260 4.38 -30.77 7.63
N ASP A 261 5.16 -29.73 7.33
CA ASP A 261 4.67 -28.53 6.67
C ASP A 261 4.43 -28.80 5.18
N ASP A 262 3.22 -28.50 4.71
CA ASP A 262 2.79 -28.82 3.35
C ASP A 262 3.60 -28.07 2.29
N ALA A 263 4.09 -26.87 2.62
CA ALA A 263 4.93 -26.08 1.74
C ALA A 263 6.28 -26.77 1.49
N TYR A 264 6.89 -27.30 2.55
CA TYR A 264 8.13 -28.05 2.47
C TYR A 264 7.97 -29.38 1.74
N ARG A 265 6.87 -30.09 1.98
CA ARG A 265 6.55 -31.32 1.25
C ARG A 265 6.41 -31.07 -0.25
N ALA A 266 5.65 -30.05 -0.62
CA ALA A 266 5.45 -29.68 -2.02
C ALA A 266 6.76 -29.28 -2.70
N ALA A 267 7.57 -28.43 -2.04
CA ALA A 267 8.87 -28.04 -2.53
C ALA A 267 9.82 -29.24 -2.71
N TYR A 268 9.80 -30.20 -1.77
CA TYR A 268 10.60 -31.41 -1.86
C TYR A 268 10.17 -32.32 -3.01
N ILE A 269 8.86 -32.58 -3.15
CA ILE A 269 8.34 -33.36 -4.30
C ILE A 269 8.72 -32.69 -5.62
N GLN A 270 8.56 -31.36 -5.72
CA GLN A 270 8.97 -30.62 -6.91
C GLN A 270 10.44 -30.85 -7.25
N GLN A 271 11.33 -30.74 -6.26
CA GLN A 271 12.77 -30.98 -6.48
C GLN A 271 13.08 -32.44 -6.83
N LEU A 272 12.37 -33.42 -6.26
CA LEU A 272 12.52 -34.82 -6.66
C LEU A 272 12.14 -35.03 -8.13
N LEU A 273 11.03 -34.43 -8.58
CA LEU A 273 10.57 -34.52 -9.97
C LEU A 273 11.53 -33.84 -10.94
N GLU A 274 12.01 -32.63 -10.61
CA GLU A 274 12.98 -31.89 -11.44
C GLU A 274 14.32 -32.63 -11.57
N GLN A 275 14.71 -33.40 -10.55
CA GLN A 275 15.91 -34.23 -10.55
C GLN A 275 15.68 -35.64 -11.14
N GLY A 276 14.51 -35.90 -11.73
CA GLY A 276 14.16 -37.19 -12.35
C GLY A 276 13.88 -38.33 -11.36
N MET A 277 13.82 -38.06 -10.05
CA MET A 277 13.58 -39.03 -8.98
C MET A 277 12.09 -39.34 -8.80
N HIS A 278 11.41 -39.66 -9.89
CA HIS A 278 9.96 -39.82 -9.92
C HIS A 278 9.45 -41.01 -9.07
N ALA A 279 10.24 -42.09 -8.90
CA ALA A 279 9.85 -43.24 -8.09
C ALA A 279 9.74 -42.89 -6.59
N GLU A 280 10.66 -42.05 -6.10
CA GLU A 280 10.64 -41.57 -4.72
C GLU A 280 9.54 -40.53 -4.53
N ALA A 281 9.38 -39.62 -5.50
CA ALA A 281 8.27 -38.68 -5.51
C ALA A 281 6.91 -39.40 -5.42
N GLN A 282 6.71 -40.48 -6.19
CA GLN A 282 5.52 -41.33 -6.09
C GLN A 282 5.34 -41.89 -4.67
N THR A 283 6.40 -42.49 -4.11
CA THR A 283 6.32 -43.16 -2.81
C THR A 283 5.83 -42.19 -1.73
N LEU A 284 6.40 -40.98 -1.72
CA LEU A 284 6.05 -39.93 -0.77
C LEU A 284 4.67 -39.31 -1.05
N LEU A 285 4.31 -39.06 -2.31
CA LEU A 285 2.97 -38.57 -2.67
C LEU A 285 1.88 -39.53 -2.22
N VAL A 286 2.11 -40.84 -2.36
CA VAL A 286 1.20 -41.88 -1.90
C VAL A 286 1.16 -41.93 -0.38
N GLU A 287 2.31 -41.89 0.29
CA GLU A 287 2.39 -41.98 1.74
C GLU A 287 1.72 -40.80 2.45
N TRP A 288 1.99 -39.57 2.01
CA TRP A 288 1.52 -38.35 2.67
C TRP A 288 0.04 -38.05 2.44
N GLN A 289 -0.58 -38.72 1.46
CA GLN A 289 -1.98 -38.51 1.11
C GLN A 289 -2.85 -39.75 1.38
N LYS A 290 -2.37 -40.74 2.16
CA LYS A 290 -3.17 -41.93 2.52
C LYS A 290 -4.56 -41.63 3.12
N LYS A 291 -4.74 -40.46 3.74
CA LYS A 291 -6.01 -40.04 4.37
C LYS A 291 -6.95 -39.27 3.42
N GLY A 292 -6.51 -38.94 2.21
CA GLY A 292 -7.27 -38.16 1.23
C GLY A 292 -6.38 -37.23 0.40
N PRO A 293 -6.92 -36.70 -0.71
CA PRO A 293 -6.19 -35.78 -1.59
C PRO A 293 -5.86 -34.48 -0.86
N HIS A 294 -4.60 -34.07 -0.89
CA HIS A 294 -4.16 -32.80 -0.31
C HIS A 294 -4.05 -31.73 -1.42
N PRO A 295 -4.73 -30.57 -1.32
CA PRO A 295 -4.81 -29.60 -2.43
C PRO A 295 -3.45 -29.15 -2.99
N VAL A 296 -2.44 -29.05 -2.12
CA VAL A 296 -1.08 -28.61 -2.50
C VAL A 296 -0.26 -29.74 -3.13
N LEU A 297 -0.49 -31.01 -2.74
CA LEU A 297 0.32 -32.14 -3.19
C LEU A 297 -0.30 -32.89 -4.37
N PHE A 298 -1.63 -32.89 -4.45
CA PHE A 298 -2.40 -33.57 -5.48
C PHE A 298 -1.97 -33.22 -6.92
N PRO A 299 -1.71 -31.94 -7.27
CA PRO A 299 -1.31 -31.59 -8.64
C PRO A 299 -0.02 -32.27 -9.11
N TYR A 300 0.88 -32.65 -8.20
CA TYR A 300 2.16 -33.27 -8.54
C TYR A 300 2.03 -34.71 -9.06
N PHE A 301 0.89 -35.38 -8.88
CA PHE A 301 0.67 -36.70 -9.49
C PHE A 301 0.79 -36.63 -11.02
N THR A 302 0.29 -35.56 -11.64
CA THR A 302 0.28 -35.39 -13.11
C THR A 302 1.69 -35.28 -13.71
N GLN A 303 2.69 -34.94 -12.89
CA GLN A 303 4.09 -34.78 -13.28
C GLN A 303 4.91 -36.08 -13.13
N LEU A 304 4.31 -37.14 -12.55
CA LEU A 304 4.98 -38.43 -12.45
C LEU A 304 5.18 -39.03 -13.84
N ASN A 305 6.42 -39.34 -14.17
CA ASN A 305 6.81 -40.04 -15.38
C ASN A 305 7.63 -41.28 -15.00
N ILE A 306 6.94 -42.38 -14.70
CA ILE A 306 7.54 -43.65 -14.30
C ILE A 306 6.79 -44.83 -14.93
N PRO A 307 7.49 -45.90 -15.33
CA PRO A 307 6.84 -47.10 -15.86
C PRO A 307 5.90 -47.76 -14.84
N ASN A 308 6.28 -47.80 -13.56
CA ASN A 308 5.47 -48.42 -12.52
C ASN A 308 4.65 -47.38 -11.73
N ALA A 309 3.51 -46.96 -12.29
CA ALA A 309 2.61 -46.04 -11.62
C ALA A 309 1.59 -46.71 -10.67
N ALA A 310 1.66 -48.03 -10.47
CA ALA A 310 0.61 -48.80 -9.76
C ALA A 310 0.26 -48.28 -8.35
N PRO A 311 1.23 -47.86 -7.49
CA PRO A 311 0.90 -47.25 -6.20
C PRO A 311 0.04 -45.98 -6.31
N SER A 312 0.36 -45.09 -7.26
CA SER A 312 -0.39 -43.85 -7.52
C SER A 312 -1.79 -44.16 -8.04
N LEU A 313 -1.89 -45.07 -9.01
CA LEU A 313 -3.17 -45.46 -9.63
C LEU A 313 -4.13 -46.05 -8.59
N ARG A 314 -3.66 -46.97 -7.74
CA ARG A 314 -4.47 -47.57 -6.68
C ARG A 314 -5.00 -46.54 -5.67
N LEU A 315 -4.16 -45.56 -5.31
CA LEU A 315 -4.57 -44.51 -4.39
C LEU A 315 -5.63 -43.59 -5.02
N LEU A 316 -5.41 -43.14 -6.27
CA LEU A 316 -6.36 -42.33 -7.02
C LEU A 316 -7.70 -43.07 -7.21
N GLU A 317 -7.68 -44.34 -7.58
CA GLU A 317 -8.88 -45.19 -7.65
C GLU A 317 -9.62 -45.28 -6.32
N SER A 318 -8.89 -45.34 -5.20
CA SER A 318 -9.50 -45.35 -3.87
C SER A 318 -10.23 -44.05 -3.54
N TRP A 319 -9.68 -42.90 -3.96
CA TRP A 319 -10.34 -41.61 -3.80
C TRP A 319 -11.55 -41.48 -4.72
N ILE A 320 -11.47 -41.98 -5.96
CA ILE A 320 -12.61 -42.03 -6.89
C ILE A 320 -13.76 -42.86 -6.33
N LYS A 321 -13.48 -43.95 -5.59
CA LYS A 321 -14.52 -44.74 -4.93
C LYS A 321 -15.23 -43.96 -3.81
N GLN A 322 -14.54 -43.01 -3.18
CA GLN A 322 -15.09 -42.15 -2.14
C GLN A 322 -15.84 -40.95 -2.72
N ASP A 323 -15.35 -40.42 -3.84
CA ASP A 323 -15.89 -39.25 -4.54
C ASP A 323 -15.94 -39.53 -6.06
N SER A 324 -17.04 -40.18 -6.48
CA SER A 324 -17.17 -40.72 -7.83
C SER A 324 -17.53 -39.68 -8.89
N GLU A 325 -17.90 -38.47 -8.45
CA GLU A 325 -18.28 -37.34 -9.29
C GLU A 325 -17.13 -36.32 -9.50
N ASN A 326 -15.97 -36.56 -8.89
CA ASN A 326 -14.82 -35.66 -8.98
C ASN A 326 -14.02 -35.84 -10.28
N VAL A 327 -14.25 -34.93 -11.23
CA VAL A 327 -13.59 -34.93 -12.55
C VAL A 327 -12.06 -34.89 -12.42
N ALA A 328 -11.52 -34.06 -11.53
CA ALA A 328 -10.07 -33.88 -11.38
C ALA A 328 -9.35 -35.19 -11.01
N LEU A 329 -10.00 -36.08 -10.25
CA LEU A 329 -9.46 -37.40 -9.93
C LEU A 329 -9.35 -38.29 -11.18
N TYR A 330 -10.35 -38.30 -12.06
CA TYR A 330 -10.30 -39.06 -13.31
C TYR A 330 -9.27 -38.49 -14.28
N SER A 331 -9.22 -37.17 -14.45
CA SER A 331 -8.21 -36.51 -15.31
C SER A 331 -6.78 -36.81 -14.83
N THR A 332 -6.55 -36.75 -13.51
CA THR A 332 -5.24 -37.05 -12.91
C THR A 332 -4.88 -38.53 -13.05
N LEU A 333 -5.82 -39.45 -12.80
CA LEU A 333 -5.63 -40.89 -13.01
C LEU A 333 -5.28 -41.18 -14.48
N GLY A 334 -5.98 -40.55 -15.41
CA GLY A 334 -5.74 -40.69 -16.84
C GLY A 334 -4.36 -40.22 -17.27
N ARG A 335 -3.94 -39.03 -16.81
CA ARG A 335 -2.60 -38.50 -17.05
C ARG A 335 -1.51 -39.42 -16.50
N VAL A 336 -1.66 -39.90 -15.26
CA VAL A 336 -0.69 -40.81 -14.63
C VAL A 336 -0.59 -42.13 -15.40
N ALA A 337 -1.73 -42.71 -15.83
CA ALA A 337 -1.77 -43.93 -16.63
C ALA A 337 -1.09 -43.71 -18.00
N TYR A 338 -1.38 -42.59 -18.66
CA TYR A 338 -0.77 -42.22 -19.95
C TYR A 338 0.76 -42.08 -19.85
N ASN A 339 1.26 -41.41 -18.80
CA ASN A 339 2.69 -41.25 -18.56
C ASN A 339 3.37 -42.60 -18.25
N ALA A 340 2.66 -43.53 -17.63
CA ALA A 340 3.15 -44.88 -17.35
C ALA A 340 3.10 -45.82 -18.58
N GLY A 341 2.48 -45.38 -19.68
CA GLY A 341 2.30 -46.18 -20.90
C GLY A 341 1.07 -47.10 -20.91
N ASP A 342 0.16 -46.96 -19.93
CA ASP A 342 -1.12 -47.68 -19.92
C ASP A 342 -2.20 -46.88 -20.67
N ASP A 343 -2.09 -46.87 -21.99
CA ASP A 343 -2.99 -46.14 -22.88
C ASP A 343 -4.44 -46.66 -22.81
N ILE A 344 -4.67 -47.92 -22.41
CA ILE A 344 -6.01 -48.51 -22.30
C ILE A 344 -6.73 -47.93 -21.08
N LEU A 345 -6.07 -47.94 -19.92
CA LEU A 345 -6.63 -47.35 -18.72
C LEU A 345 -6.79 -45.83 -18.88
N ALA A 346 -5.78 -45.16 -19.43
CA ALA A 346 -5.79 -43.72 -19.64
C ALA A 346 -6.99 -43.27 -20.47
N GLU A 347 -7.20 -43.86 -21.64
CA GLU A 347 -8.33 -43.54 -22.50
C GLU A 347 -9.68 -43.75 -21.80
N LYS A 348 -9.86 -44.91 -21.14
CA LYS A 348 -11.10 -45.25 -20.45
C LYS A 348 -11.50 -44.21 -19.41
N VAL A 349 -10.54 -43.74 -18.59
CA VAL A 349 -10.83 -42.82 -17.49
C VAL A 349 -10.92 -41.38 -17.97
N LEU A 350 -10.15 -40.99 -18.98
CA LEU A 350 -10.23 -39.66 -19.61
C LEU A 350 -11.56 -39.48 -20.35
N LEU A 351 -12.05 -40.49 -21.08
CA LEU A 351 -13.38 -40.44 -21.69
C LEU A 351 -14.49 -40.24 -20.64
N LYS A 352 -14.33 -40.85 -19.47
CA LYS A 352 -15.25 -40.63 -18.35
C LYS A 352 -15.16 -39.20 -17.82
N ALA A 353 -13.94 -38.66 -17.65
CA ALA A 353 -13.72 -37.27 -17.23
C ALA A 353 -14.38 -36.29 -18.21
N VAL A 354 -14.07 -36.40 -19.50
CA VAL A 354 -14.60 -35.53 -20.57
C VAL A 354 -16.12 -35.58 -20.68
N LYS A 355 -16.72 -36.77 -20.46
CA LYS A 355 -18.18 -36.94 -20.43
C LYS A 355 -18.84 -36.20 -19.26
N MET A 356 -18.15 -36.08 -18.12
CA MET A 356 -18.63 -35.36 -16.95
C MET A 356 -18.43 -33.86 -17.12
N GLU A 357 -17.21 -33.45 -17.50
CA GLU A 357 -16.85 -32.08 -17.81
C GLU A 357 -15.75 -32.09 -18.88
N SER A 358 -16.01 -31.45 -20.02
CA SER A 358 -15.05 -31.40 -21.11
C SER A 358 -13.92 -30.42 -20.78
N ASN A 359 -12.69 -30.95 -20.71
CA ASN A 359 -11.47 -30.19 -20.48
C ASN A 359 -10.52 -30.33 -21.68
N LYS A 360 -9.95 -29.22 -22.13
CA LYS A 360 -8.94 -29.16 -23.18
C LYS A 360 -7.77 -30.10 -22.93
N ASP A 361 -7.25 -30.13 -21.71
CA ASP A 361 -6.06 -30.93 -21.37
C ASP A 361 -6.30 -32.44 -21.50
N ASP A 362 -7.52 -32.89 -21.21
CA ASP A 362 -7.93 -34.30 -21.30
C ASP A 362 -8.21 -34.71 -22.75
N LEU A 363 -8.82 -33.82 -23.54
CA LEU A 363 -9.00 -34.03 -24.98
C LEU A 363 -7.68 -34.09 -25.73
N LEU A 364 -6.70 -33.26 -25.36
CA LEU A 364 -5.35 -33.31 -25.94
C LEU A 364 -4.63 -34.63 -25.59
N LEU A 365 -4.85 -35.20 -24.40
CA LEU A 365 -4.35 -36.54 -24.09
C LEU A 365 -5.03 -37.63 -24.90
N LEU A 366 -6.36 -37.59 -25.02
CA LEU A 366 -7.11 -38.55 -25.82
C LEU A 366 -6.63 -38.52 -27.28
N SER A 367 -6.39 -37.31 -27.82
CA SER A 367 -5.75 -37.13 -29.12
C SER A 367 -4.39 -37.83 -29.20
N ALA A 368 -3.51 -37.59 -28.22
CA ALA A 368 -2.18 -38.19 -28.19
C ALA A 368 -2.23 -39.73 -28.06
N ILE A 369 -3.19 -40.28 -27.31
CA ILE A 369 -3.43 -41.72 -27.20
C ILE A 369 -3.89 -42.29 -28.56
N SER A 370 -4.82 -41.63 -29.24
CA SER A 370 -5.26 -42.03 -30.59
C SER A 370 -4.13 -41.98 -31.61
N GLU A 371 -3.24 -40.99 -31.53
CA GLU A 371 -2.03 -40.90 -32.37
C GLU A 371 -1.07 -42.07 -32.12
N ARG A 372 -0.80 -42.44 -30.86
CA ARG A 372 0.03 -43.61 -30.51
C ARG A 372 -0.52 -44.91 -31.08
N ARG A 373 -1.84 -45.00 -31.29
CA ARG A 373 -2.53 -46.15 -31.90
C ARG A 373 -2.71 -46.04 -33.41
N HIS A 374 -2.14 -45.01 -34.06
CA HIS A 374 -2.27 -44.73 -35.49
C HIS A 374 -3.71 -44.44 -35.96
N ASP A 375 -4.59 -43.97 -35.08
CA ASP A 375 -5.93 -43.49 -35.45
C ASP A 375 -5.92 -41.95 -35.60
N SER A 376 -5.45 -41.50 -36.76
CA SER A 376 -5.34 -40.06 -37.07
C SER A 376 -6.70 -39.37 -37.19
N THR A 377 -7.77 -40.10 -37.49
CA THR A 377 -9.12 -39.54 -37.62
C THR A 377 -9.69 -39.14 -36.27
N THR A 378 -9.65 -40.06 -35.30
CA THR A 378 -10.13 -39.82 -33.95
C THR A 378 -9.22 -38.82 -33.22
N ALA A 379 -7.91 -38.89 -33.44
CA ALA A 379 -6.96 -37.92 -32.90
C ALA A 379 -7.31 -36.48 -33.33
N LEU A 380 -7.49 -36.25 -34.64
CA LEU A 380 -7.83 -34.93 -35.16
C LEU A 380 -9.18 -34.43 -34.63
N GLN A 381 -10.14 -35.32 -34.40
CA GLN A 381 -11.42 -34.97 -33.81
C GLN A 381 -11.24 -34.43 -32.38
N TYR A 382 -10.59 -35.19 -31.49
CA TYR A 382 -10.35 -34.75 -30.11
C TYR A 382 -9.52 -33.46 -30.05
N TYR A 383 -8.52 -33.32 -30.91
CA TYR A 383 -7.74 -32.09 -31.01
C TYR A 383 -8.62 -30.88 -31.36
N LYS A 384 -9.50 -31.00 -32.36
CA LYS A 384 -10.41 -29.93 -32.77
C LYS A 384 -11.39 -29.56 -31.67
N GLU A 385 -11.98 -30.55 -31.01
CA GLU A 385 -12.89 -30.34 -29.87
C GLU A 385 -12.16 -29.60 -28.74
N GLY A 386 -10.93 -29.99 -28.43
CA GLY A 386 -10.12 -29.33 -27.40
C GLY A 386 -9.77 -27.87 -27.72
N GLN A 387 -9.60 -27.50 -28.99
CA GLN A 387 -9.35 -26.11 -29.39
C GLN A 387 -10.59 -25.23 -29.35
N GLN A 388 -11.79 -25.81 -29.32
CA GLN A 388 -13.05 -25.06 -29.20
C GLN A 388 -13.38 -24.68 -27.76
N LEU A 389 -12.69 -25.30 -26.78
CA LEU A 389 -12.77 -24.94 -25.38
C LEU A 389 -11.82 -23.76 -25.09
N VAL A 390 -12.39 -22.67 -24.57
CA VAL A 390 -11.71 -21.41 -24.24
C VAL A 390 -10.99 -21.50 -22.90
#